data_AF-A0A3S0J8V4-F1
#
_entry.id   AF-A0A3S0J8V4-F1
#
_cell.length_a   1.000
_cell.length_b   1.000
_cell.length_c   1.000
_cell.angle_alpha   90.00
_cell.angle_beta   90.00
_cell.angle_gamma   90.00
#
_symmetry.space_group_name_H-M   'P 1'
#
loop_
_entity.id
_entity.type
_entity.pdbx_description
1 polymer ?
#
loop_
_entity_poly.entity_id
_entity_poly.type
_entity_poly.pdbx_seq_one_letter_code
_entity_poly.pdbx_strand_id
1 'polypeptide(L)'
;MIDAILYVPDFPALVAHLDTHHPAMLARDESGALVQPPVVVGFARTPAVATPDGAALMVYARLRGPEVEQWHGMPGVEVLAEAPFTGLGTAQAVYDQVFADPDALAAYDAVYDRTPRQVNDGEGGTLTVTPPAWFGLIAGA
;
A
#
# COMPACT_ATOMS: atom_id res chain seq x y z
N MET A 1 11.59 2.89 14.15
CA MET A 1 10.83 2.41 12.98
C MET A 1 9.44 3.01 13.09
N ILE A 2 8.81 3.29 11.96
CA ILE A 2 7.46 3.86 11.87
C ILE A 2 6.66 2.91 10.99
N ASP A 3 5.47 2.53 11.45
CA ASP A 3 4.50 1.88 10.58
C ASP A 3 3.63 2.99 9.98
N ALA A 4 3.39 2.94 8.67
CA ALA A 4 2.66 3.98 7.93
C ALA A 4 1.77 3.37 6.86
N ILE A 5 0.69 4.05 6.49
CA ILE A 5 -0.06 3.76 5.27
C ILE A 5 0.27 4.85 4.25
N LEU A 6 0.95 4.44 3.18
CA LEU A 6 1.32 5.28 2.05
C LEU A 6 0.27 5.10 0.95
N TYR A 7 -0.18 6.21 0.38
CA TYR A 7 -1.09 6.26 -0.75
C TYR A 7 -0.42 6.94 -1.94
N VAL A 8 -0.62 6.38 -3.12
CA VAL A 8 -0.09 6.87 -4.39
C VAL A 8 -1.27 6.99 -5.35
N PRO A 9 -1.82 8.21 -5.57
CA PRO A 9 -2.99 8.41 -6.42
C PRO A 9 -2.71 8.19 -7.92
N ASP A 10 -1.45 8.36 -8.35
CA ASP A 10 -0.99 8.14 -9.73
C ASP A 10 0.31 7.32 -9.72
N PHE A 11 0.16 6.01 -9.65
CA PHE A 11 1.27 5.07 -9.62
C PHE A 11 2.13 5.10 -10.89
N PRO A 12 1.57 5.21 -12.12
CA PRO A 12 2.36 5.43 -13.32
C PRO A 12 3.26 6.67 -13.24
N ALA A 13 2.76 7.81 -12.73
CA ALA A 13 3.56 9.01 -12.56
C ALA A 13 4.69 8.82 -11.53
N LEU A 14 4.41 8.14 -10.41
CA LEU A 14 5.44 7.78 -9.45
C LEU A 14 6.52 6.90 -10.09
N VAL A 15 6.14 5.87 -10.86
CA VAL A 15 7.09 4.99 -11.55
C VAL A 15 7.98 5.79 -12.51
N ALA A 16 7.40 6.70 -13.31
CA ALA A 16 8.18 7.56 -14.21
C ALA A 16 9.16 8.48 -13.45
N HIS A 17 8.72 9.03 -12.32
CA HIS A 17 9.57 9.84 -11.45
C HIS A 17 10.73 9.02 -10.87
N LEU A 18 10.43 7.83 -10.33
CA LEU A 18 11.44 6.92 -9.78
C LEU A 18 12.42 6.46 -10.86
N ASP A 19 11.96 6.12 -12.06
CA ASP A 19 12.85 5.71 -13.16
C ASP A 19 13.88 6.81 -13.51
N THR A 20 13.46 8.07 -13.43
CA THR A 20 14.29 9.23 -13.76
C THR A 20 15.23 9.63 -12.62
N HIS A 21 14.73 9.70 -11.38
CA HIS A 21 15.44 10.32 -10.26
C HIS A 21 15.99 9.31 -9.25
N HIS A 22 15.35 8.14 -9.15
CA HIS A 22 15.63 7.12 -8.15
C HIS A 22 15.58 5.71 -8.75
N PRO A 23 16.31 5.41 -9.85
CA PRO A 23 16.14 4.16 -10.59
C PRO A 23 16.45 2.90 -9.78
N ALA A 24 17.24 3.05 -8.69
CA ALA A 24 17.52 1.99 -7.74
C ALA A 24 16.30 1.57 -6.89
N MET A 25 15.23 2.36 -6.88
CA MET A 25 13.96 2.06 -6.20
C MET A 25 12.98 1.28 -7.09
N LEU A 26 13.36 0.90 -8.31
CA LEU A 26 12.54 0.05 -9.18
C LEU A 26 13.24 -1.28 -9.44
N ALA A 27 12.49 -2.38 -9.35
CA ALA A 27 13.00 -3.69 -9.72
C ALA A 27 13.24 -3.77 -11.23
N ARG A 28 14.39 -4.34 -11.59
CA ARG A 28 14.78 -4.61 -12.97
C ARG A 28 15.11 -6.08 -13.16
N ASP A 29 14.87 -6.59 -14.35
CA ASP A 29 15.27 -7.94 -14.73
C ASP A 29 16.76 -8.01 -15.11
N GLU A 30 17.22 -9.20 -15.50
CA GLU A 30 18.60 -9.45 -15.89
C GLU A 30 19.05 -8.64 -17.12
N SER A 31 18.11 -8.15 -17.93
CA SER A 31 18.37 -7.31 -19.11
C SER A 31 18.43 -5.81 -18.76
N GLY A 32 18.10 -5.43 -17.53
CA GLY A 32 18.01 -4.05 -17.07
C GLY A 32 16.65 -3.38 -17.37
N ALA A 33 15.69 -4.12 -17.91
CA ALA A 33 14.34 -3.62 -18.14
C ALA A 33 13.53 -3.60 -16.84
N LEU A 34 12.54 -2.70 -16.74
CA LEU A 34 11.63 -2.65 -15.60
C LEU A 34 10.75 -3.92 -15.56
N VAL A 35 10.69 -4.56 -14.39
CA VAL A 35 9.78 -5.69 -14.14
C VAL A 35 8.33 -5.23 -14.36
N GLN A 36 7.50 -6.10 -14.94
CA GLN A 36 6.07 -5.84 -15.17
C GLN A 36 5.21 -6.85 -14.38
N PRO A 37 4.25 -6.36 -13.56
CA PRO A 37 3.98 -4.96 -13.26
C PRO A 37 5.14 -4.28 -12.49
N PRO A 38 5.27 -2.94 -12.52
CA PRO A 38 6.33 -2.23 -11.83
C PRO A 38 6.38 -2.57 -10.34
N VAL A 39 7.58 -2.86 -9.83
CA VAL A 39 7.81 -3.16 -8.42
C VAL A 39 8.74 -2.11 -7.83
N VAL A 40 8.25 -1.40 -6.81
CA VAL A 40 9.05 -0.43 -6.06
C VAL A 40 9.85 -1.16 -4.97
N VAL A 41 11.17 -1.21 -5.14
CA VAL A 41 12.11 -1.79 -4.16
C VAL A 41 12.45 -0.71 -3.13
N GLY A 42 11.71 -0.70 -2.02
CA GLY A 42 11.82 0.34 -0.98
C GLY A 42 10.66 0.35 -0.02
N PHE A 43 9.51 -0.20 -0.43
CA PHE A 43 8.46 -0.61 0.50
C PHE A 43 8.94 -1.88 1.21
N ALA A 44 9.31 -1.77 2.48
CA ALA A 44 9.78 -2.90 3.25
C ALA A 44 8.67 -3.97 3.38
N ARG A 45 8.76 -5.02 2.55
CA ARG A 45 8.14 -6.36 2.70
C ARG A 45 6.67 -6.40 3.10
N THR A 46 5.85 -5.58 2.47
CA THR A 46 4.45 -5.46 2.85
C THR A 46 3.56 -5.54 1.62
N PRO A 47 2.45 -6.30 1.70
CA PRO A 47 1.52 -6.38 0.59
C PRO A 47 0.97 -5.00 0.27
N ALA A 48 1.15 -4.58 -0.98
CA ALA A 48 0.46 -3.42 -1.53
C ALA A 48 -0.89 -3.84 -2.10
N VAL A 49 -1.85 -2.93 -2.09
CA VAL A 49 -3.11 -3.07 -2.82
C VAL A 49 -3.15 -1.99 -3.89
N ALA A 50 -3.65 -2.34 -5.06
CA ALA A 50 -3.80 -1.42 -6.19
C ALA A 50 -5.23 -1.44 -6.69
N THR A 51 -5.65 -0.34 -7.31
CA THR A 51 -6.91 -0.31 -8.06
C THR A 51 -6.88 -1.35 -9.20
N PRO A 52 -8.05 -1.83 -9.68
CA PRO A 52 -8.09 -2.85 -10.73
C PRO A 52 -7.36 -2.48 -12.04
N ASP A 53 -7.26 -1.18 -12.33
CA ASP A 53 -6.53 -0.63 -13.48
C ASP A 53 -5.05 -0.31 -13.19
N GLY A 54 -4.61 -0.46 -11.94
CA GLY A 54 -3.25 -0.15 -11.49
C GLY A 54 -2.92 1.35 -11.44
N ALA A 55 -3.92 2.23 -11.53
CA ALA A 55 -3.72 3.67 -11.50
C ALA A 55 -3.29 4.19 -10.13
N ALA A 56 -3.81 3.60 -9.04
CA ALA A 56 -3.46 3.98 -7.68
C ALA A 56 -2.97 2.79 -6.86
N LEU A 57 -2.12 3.07 -5.87
CA LEU A 57 -1.47 2.09 -5.01
C LEU A 57 -1.59 2.54 -3.56
N MET A 58 -1.81 1.58 -2.65
CA MET A 58 -1.73 1.80 -1.22
C MET A 58 -0.86 0.72 -0.57
N VAL A 59 -0.01 1.15 0.36
CA VAL A 59 1.01 0.30 0.99
C VAL A 59 1.02 0.53 2.49
N TYR A 60 0.84 -0.52 3.27
CA TYR A 60 1.19 -0.49 4.69
C TYR A 60 2.70 -0.71 4.78
N ALA A 61 3.53 0.23 5.21
CA ALA A 61 4.97 0.07 5.24
C ALA A 61 5.53 0.17 6.65
N ARG A 62 6.55 -0.65 6.97
CA ARG A 62 7.38 -0.46 8.17
C ARG A 62 8.70 0.20 7.77
N LEU A 63 8.79 1.50 8.01
CA LEU A 63 9.87 2.36 7.59
C LEU A 63 10.92 2.55 8.71
N ARG A 64 12.18 2.59 8.32
CA ARG A 64 13.31 3.06 9.14
C ARG A 64 13.41 4.58 9.04
N GLY A 65 14.10 5.21 9.99
CA GLY A 65 14.20 6.69 10.05
C GLY A 65 14.54 7.35 8.70
N PRO A 66 15.61 6.93 7.99
CA PRO A 66 15.93 7.51 6.68
C PRO A 66 14.87 7.27 5.60
N GLU A 67 14.11 6.18 5.69
CA GLU A 67 13.06 5.84 4.73
C GLU A 67 11.81 6.69 4.96
N VAL A 68 11.53 7.10 6.20
CA VAL A 68 10.41 8.01 6.52
C VAL A 68 10.59 9.34 5.80
N GLU A 69 11.74 9.99 5.99
CA GLU A 69 12.06 11.27 5.35
C GLU A 69 12.02 11.16 3.82
N GLN A 70 12.52 10.04 3.28
CA GLN A 70 12.50 9.76 1.86
C GLN A 70 11.07 9.71 1.30
N TRP A 71 10.14 9.05 2.00
CA TRP A 71 8.77 8.88 1.54
C TRP A 71 7.88 10.09 1.81
N HIS A 72 8.09 10.83 2.91
CA HIS A 72 7.37 12.09 3.20
C HIS A 72 7.63 13.16 2.14
N GLY A 73 8.84 13.18 1.56
CA GLY A 73 9.22 14.13 0.52
C GLY A 73 9.00 13.63 -0.91
N MET A 74 8.54 12.39 -1.11
CA MET A 74 8.45 11.77 -2.44
C MET A 74 7.27 12.37 -3.23
N PRO A 75 7.51 12.95 -4.42
CA PRO A 75 6.43 13.44 -5.26
C PRO A 75 5.42 12.35 -5.61
N GLY A 76 4.13 12.62 -5.41
CA GLY A 76 3.05 11.68 -5.69
C GLY A 76 2.82 10.62 -4.61
N VAL A 77 3.45 10.75 -3.43
CA VAL A 77 3.19 9.90 -2.26
C VAL A 77 2.54 10.72 -1.16
N GLU A 78 1.46 10.20 -0.61
CA GLU A 78 0.73 10.74 0.52
C GLU A 78 0.83 9.79 1.71
N VAL A 79 1.02 10.32 2.92
CA VAL A 79 0.99 9.51 4.14
C VAL A 79 -0.40 9.65 4.76
N LEU A 80 -1.20 8.59 4.69
CA LEU A 80 -2.56 8.59 5.25
C LEU A 80 -2.57 8.49 6.76
N ALA A 81 -1.61 7.75 7.33
CA ALA A 81 -1.42 7.61 8.76
C ALA A 81 -0.03 7.06 9.07
N GLU A 82 0.48 7.36 10.26
CA GLU A 82 1.73 6.79 10.75
C GLU A 82 1.77 6.67 12.28
N ALA A 83 2.57 5.74 12.78
CA ALA A 83 2.81 5.57 14.21
C ALA A 83 4.21 5.00 14.48
N PRO A 84 4.89 5.42 15.56
CA PRO A 84 6.10 4.75 16.02
C PRO A 84 5.84 3.27 16.28
N PHE A 85 6.70 2.39 15.76
CA PHE A 85 6.57 0.96 16.00
C PHE A 85 6.92 0.60 17.46
N THR A 86 5.92 0.10 18.18
CA THR A 86 6.00 -0.28 19.60
C THR A 86 5.61 -1.74 19.85
N GLY A 87 5.25 -2.50 18.81
CA GLY A 87 4.91 -3.91 18.88
C GLY A 87 3.46 -4.20 18.49
N LEU A 88 2.83 -5.17 19.17
CA LEU A 88 1.42 -5.50 18.97
C LEU A 88 0.56 -4.25 19.22
N GLY A 89 -0.30 -3.91 18.25
CA GLY A 89 -1.19 -2.75 18.34
C GLY A 89 -0.72 -1.51 17.58
N THR A 90 0.53 -1.43 17.12
CA THR A 90 0.96 -0.33 16.25
C THR A 90 0.12 -0.28 14.98
N ALA A 91 -0.12 -1.43 14.34
CA ALA A 91 -0.95 -1.49 13.15
C ALA A 91 -2.36 -0.97 13.40
N GLN A 92 -2.98 -1.38 14.52
CA GLN A 92 -4.28 -0.86 14.91
C GLN A 92 -4.26 0.66 15.05
N ALA A 93 -3.26 1.22 15.74
CA ALA A 93 -3.13 2.67 15.90
C ALA A 93 -2.98 3.42 14.55
N VAL A 94 -2.34 2.82 13.55
CA VAL A 94 -2.25 3.40 12.19
C VAL A 94 -3.61 3.34 11.50
N TYR A 95 -4.30 2.21 11.53
CA TYR A 95 -5.62 2.06 10.91
C TYR A 95 -6.72 2.88 11.58
N ASP A 96 -6.69 3.00 12.91
CA ASP A 96 -7.64 3.81 13.66
C ASP A 96 -7.51 5.30 13.28
N GLN A 97 -6.30 5.79 12.97
CA GLN A 97 -6.10 7.13 12.43
C GLN A 97 -6.76 7.29 11.05
N VAL A 98 -6.54 6.35 10.12
CA VAL A 98 -7.17 6.39 8.79
C VAL A 98 -8.69 6.39 8.90
N PHE A 99 -9.27 5.59 9.79
CA PHE A 99 -10.73 5.47 9.93
C PHE A 99 -11.36 6.62 10.72
N ALA A 100 -10.58 7.37 11.48
CA ALA A 100 -11.03 8.57 12.17
C ALA A 100 -10.98 9.83 11.29
N ASP A 101 -10.17 9.84 10.24
CA ASP A 101 -10.04 10.94 9.28
C ASP A 101 -10.87 10.67 8.01
N PRO A 102 -11.90 11.48 7.69
CA PRO A 102 -12.76 11.24 6.54
C PRO A 102 -12.02 11.34 5.19
N ASP A 103 -11.00 12.18 5.08
CA ASP A 103 -10.25 12.35 3.83
C ASP A 103 -9.30 11.16 3.61
N ALA A 104 -8.62 10.72 4.68
CA ALA A 104 -7.79 9.51 4.64
C ALA A 104 -8.64 8.26 4.36
N LEU A 105 -9.82 8.17 4.97
CA LEU A 105 -10.77 7.08 4.72
C LEU A 105 -11.26 7.07 3.26
N ALA A 106 -11.52 8.24 2.67
CA ALA A 106 -11.92 8.34 1.27
C ALA A 106 -10.81 7.85 0.32
N ALA A 107 -9.55 8.25 0.56
CA ALA A 107 -8.40 7.75 -0.19
C ALA A 107 -8.22 6.23 -0.03
N TYR A 108 -8.39 5.74 1.20
CA TYR A 108 -8.31 4.33 1.53
C TYR A 108 -9.36 3.48 0.78
N ASP A 109 -10.63 3.90 0.83
CA ASP A 109 -11.75 3.20 0.19
C ASP A 109 -11.72 3.32 -1.35
N ALA A 110 -11.05 4.34 -1.91
CA ALA A 110 -10.84 4.47 -3.35
C ALA A 110 -9.93 3.37 -3.92
N VAL A 111 -9.01 2.83 -3.11
CA VAL A 111 -8.08 1.76 -3.54
C VAL A 111 -8.52 0.39 -3.05
N TYR A 112 -9.04 0.30 -1.82
CA TYR A 112 -9.37 -0.97 -1.18
C TYR A 112 -10.87 -1.11 -0.95
N ASP A 113 -11.55 -1.73 -1.91
CA ASP A 113 -12.98 -2.03 -1.82
C ASP A 113 -13.26 -3.10 -0.74
N ARG A 114 -13.94 -2.67 0.32
CA ARG A 114 -14.34 -3.49 1.47
C ARG A 114 -15.77 -4.00 1.37
N THR A 115 -16.47 -3.77 0.26
CA THR A 115 -17.85 -4.20 0.10
C THR A 115 -17.95 -5.74 0.02
N PRO A 116 -18.93 -6.36 0.71
CA PRO A 116 -19.18 -7.79 0.56
C PRO A 116 -19.53 -8.14 -0.88
N ARG A 117 -18.92 -9.20 -1.41
CA ARG A 117 -19.13 -9.68 -2.78
C ARG A 117 -19.51 -11.15 -2.84
N GLN A 118 -20.34 -11.49 -3.82
CA GLN A 118 -20.68 -12.88 -4.12
C GLN A 118 -19.60 -13.49 -5.01
N VAL A 119 -19.11 -14.67 -4.63
CA VAL A 119 -18.16 -15.47 -5.40
C VAL A 119 -18.73 -16.87 -5.58
N ASN A 120 -18.53 -17.45 -6.77
CA ASN A 120 -18.91 -18.83 -7.03
C ASN A 120 -18.05 -19.75 -6.16
N ASP A 121 -18.69 -20.69 -5.46
CA ASP A 121 -18.01 -21.64 -4.57
C ASP A 121 -17.35 -22.82 -5.30
N GLY A 122 -17.54 -22.91 -6.62
CA GLY A 122 -17.04 -24.01 -7.46
C GLY A 122 -17.95 -25.24 -7.50
N GLU A 123 -19.02 -25.28 -6.70
CA GLU A 123 -20.00 -26.38 -6.62
C GLU A 123 -21.38 -25.98 -7.17
N GLY A 124 -21.48 -24.77 -7.75
CA GLY A 124 -22.72 -24.23 -8.31
C GLY A 124 -23.53 -23.37 -7.33
N GLY A 125 -22.99 -23.09 -6.14
CA GLY A 125 -23.52 -22.13 -5.18
C GLY A 125 -22.77 -20.80 -5.20
N THR A 126 -23.16 -19.92 -4.26
CA THR A 126 -22.55 -18.61 -4.07
C THR A 126 -22.17 -18.41 -2.61
N LEU A 127 -20.94 -17.94 -2.39
CA LEU A 127 -20.39 -17.54 -1.10
C LEU A 127 -20.35 -16.01 -1.03
N THR A 128 -20.85 -15.43 0.06
CA THR A 128 -20.59 -14.03 0.39
C THR A 128 -19.21 -13.91 1.04
N VAL A 129 -18.30 -13.17 0.40
CA VAL A 129 -16.98 -12.81 0.97
C VAL A 129 -16.99 -11.34 1.35
N THR A 130 -16.74 -11.08 2.63
CA THR A 130 -16.49 -9.72 3.15
C THR A 130 -14.98 -9.53 3.30
N PRO A 131 -14.36 -8.62 2.54
CA PRO A 131 -12.95 -8.28 2.73
C PRO A 131 -12.70 -7.79 4.16
N PRO A 132 -11.54 -8.12 4.77
CA PRO A 132 -11.18 -7.58 6.08
C PRO A 132 -11.08 -6.06 6.01
N ALA A 133 -11.32 -5.38 7.13
CA ALA A 133 -11.22 -3.91 7.18
C ALA A 133 -9.80 -3.41 6.86
N TRP A 134 -8.79 -4.20 7.23
CA TRP A 134 -7.37 -3.88 7.10
C TRP A 134 -6.72 -4.76 6.01
N PHE A 135 -5.79 -4.20 5.25
CA PHE A 135 -4.96 -4.93 4.31
C PHE A 135 -3.52 -5.07 4.81
N GLY A 136 -2.68 -5.86 4.13
CA GLY A 136 -1.23 -5.86 4.39
C GLY A 136 -0.77 -6.40 5.74
N LEU A 137 -1.68 -6.84 6.60
CA LEU A 137 -1.35 -7.45 7.89
C LEU A 137 -0.86 -8.88 7.67
N ILE A 138 0.44 -9.08 7.75
CA ILE A 138 1.01 -10.41 7.84
C ILE A 138 0.78 -10.90 9.28
N ALA A 139 -0.02 -11.96 9.44
CA ALA A 139 -0.17 -12.63 10.71
C ALA A 139 1.20 -13.13 11.20
N GLY A 140 1.69 -12.60 12.32
CA GLY A 140 2.86 -13.14 13.03
C GLY A 140 4.16 -12.33 12.98
N ALA A 141 4.12 -11.00 12.87
CA ALA A 141 5.28 -10.14 13.17
C ALA A 141 5.38 -9.79 14.66
#